data_AF-G5K5F0-F1
#
_entry.id   AF-G5K5F0-F1
#
_cell.length_a   1.000
_cell.length_b   1.000
_cell.length_c   1.000
_cell.angle_alpha   90.00
_cell.angle_beta   90.00
_cell.angle_gamma   90.00
#
_symmetry.space_group_name_H-M   'P 1'
#
loop_
_entity.id
_entity.type
_entity.pdbx_description
1 polymer ?
#
loop_
_entity_poly.entity_id
_entity_poly.type
_entity_poly.pdbx_seq_one_letter_code
_entity_poly.pdbx_strand_id
1 'polypeptide(L)'
;MGKFEHDARSLLTAVGGKENIKAVTHCATRMRFVLDDNSKAKVKEIERIPSVKGTFTNAGQFQVIIGNDVPVFYNDFTAVSGIEGVSKEAAKSAAKSNQNPLQRVMTMLAEIFTPIIPAIIVGGLILGFRNILEGVHFQFLGQQMENGKLVFDAAKNPVWNTIVNVSPFWSGVNSFLWLPGEAIFHFLPVGITWSVTRKMGTTQILGIVLGICLVSPQLLNAYAVAGTPAA
;
A
#
# COMPACT_ATOMS: atom_id res chain seq x y z
N MET A 1 33.32 -15.04 -18.50
CA MET A 1 32.62 -15.88 -17.51
C MET A 1 31.91 -14.95 -16.55
N GLY A 2 30.60 -15.10 -16.41
CA GLY A 2 29.80 -14.29 -15.48
C GLY A 2 30.19 -14.56 -14.03
N LYS A 3 30.03 -13.58 -13.13
CA LYS A 3 30.35 -13.73 -11.69
C LYS A 3 29.57 -14.88 -11.04
N PHE A 4 28.36 -15.13 -11.53
CA PHE A 4 27.42 -16.13 -11.02
C PHE A 4 27.02 -17.17 -12.07
N GLU A 5 27.80 -17.35 -13.13
CA GLU A 5 27.41 -18.20 -14.26
C GLU A 5 27.09 -19.66 -13.85
N HIS A 6 27.89 -20.24 -12.95
CA HIS A 6 27.69 -21.59 -12.43
C HIS A 6 26.41 -21.71 -11.59
N ASP A 7 26.17 -20.72 -10.72
CA ASP A 7 24.99 -20.67 -9.86
C ASP A 7 23.72 -20.40 -10.67
N ALA A 8 23.83 -19.61 -11.73
CA ALA A 8 22.75 -19.37 -12.69
C ALA A 8 22.38 -20.62 -13.49
N ARG A 9 23.36 -21.43 -13.93
CA ARG A 9 23.11 -22.76 -14.55
C ARG A 9 22.45 -23.71 -13.57
N SER A 10 22.98 -23.78 -12.35
CA SER A 10 22.41 -24.60 -11.28
C SER A 10 20.95 -24.22 -11.00
N LEU A 11 20.67 -22.91 -10.94
CA LEU A 11 19.33 -22.40 -10.73
C LEU A 11 18.40 -22.75 -11.90
N LEU A 12 18.83 -22.57 -13.15
CA LEU A 12 18.04 -22.89 -14.34
C LEU A 12 17.60 -24.37 -14.35
N THR A 13 18.52 -25.28 -14.04
CA THR A 13 18.21 -26.70 -13.93
C THR A 13 17.24 -26.97 -12.78
N ALA A 14 17.48 -26.36 -11.61
CA ALA A 14 16.70 -26.60 -10.42
C ALA A 14 15.28 -25.99 -10.47
N VAL A 15 15.03 -24.98 -11.32
CA VAL A 15 13.67 -24.46 -11.58
C VAL A 15 12.91 -25.26 -12.65
N GLY A 16 13.50 -26.33 -13.19
CA GLY A 16 12.85 -27.22 -14.16
C GLY A 16 13.11 -26.86 -15.62
N GLY A 17 14.20 -26.14 -15.91
CA GLY A 17 14.62 -25.83 -17.28
C GLY A 17 14.03 -24.55 -17.86
N LYS A 18 14.43 -24.24 -19.10
CA LYS A 18 13.97 -23.04 -19.84
C LYS A 18 12.47 -23.13 -20.15
N GLU A 19 12.04 -24.33 -20.49
CA GLU A 19 10.67 -24.72 -20.83
C GLU A 19 9.67 -24.57 -19.68
N ASN A 20 10.15 -24.48 -18.43
CA ASN A 20 9.28 -24.25 -17.28
C ASN A 20 9.16 -22.76 -16.92
N ILE A 21 9.87 -21.86 -17.61
CA ILE A 21 9.90 -20.44 -17.29
C ILE A 21 9.07 -19.67 -18.32
N LYS A 22 7.89 -19.25 -17.90
CA LYS A 22 7.00 -18.40 -18.70
C LYS A 22 7.46 -16.95 -18.75
N ALA A 23 7.97 -16.44 -17.63
CA ALA A 23 8.51 -15.09 -17.53
C ALA A 23 9.53 -14.98 -16.39
N VAL A 24 10.56 -14.17 -16.59
CA VAL A 24 11.54 -13.82 -15.55
C VAL A 24 11.72 -12.31 -15.47
N THR A 25 11.78 -11.79 -14.25
CA THR A 25 12.12 -10.40 -13.92
C THR A 25 12.88 -10.36 -12.60
N HIS A 26 13.38 -9.20 -12.21
CA HIS A 26 14.00 -9.01 -10.90
C HIS A 26 13.54 -7.73 -10.20
N CYS A 27 13.78 -7.65 -8.89
CA CYS A 27 13.73 -6.41 -8.11
C CYS A 27 15.10 -6.12 -7.48
N ALA A 28 15.18 -5.29 -6.45
CA ALA A 28 16.46 -4.93 -5.83
C ALA A 28 17.19 -6.13 -5.22
N THR A 29 16.47 -7.11 -4.67
CA THR A 29 17.07 -8.21 -3.89
C THR A 29 16.60 -9.61 -4.28
N ARG A 30 15.68 -9.74 -5.25
CA ARG A 30 15.05 -11.03 -5.60
C ARG A 30 14.89 -11.21 -7.10
N MET A 31 15.15 -12.43 -7.56
CA MET A 31 14.71 -12.95 -8.84
C MET A 31 13.25 -13.39 -8.74
N ARG A 32 12.45 -13.12 -9.76
CA ARG A 32 11.02 -13.45 -9.80
C ARG A 32 10.71 -14.22 -11.07
N PHE A 33 10.27 -15.45 -10.89
CA PHE A 33 9.90 -16.36 -11.95
C PHE A 33 8.39 -16.54 -11.97
N VAL A 34 7.82 -16.49 -13.16
CA VAL A 34 6.51 -17.10 -13.43
C VAL A 34 6.82 -18.43 -14.08
N LEU A 35 6.57 -19.50 -13.34
CA LEU A 35 6.78 -20.86 -13.83
C LEU A 35 5.50 -21.41 -14.45
N ASP A 36 5.60 -22.29 -15.44
CA ASP A 36 4.44 -23.04 -15.95
C ASP A 36 3.99 -24.08 -14.93
N ASP A 37 4.94 -24.74 -14.26
CA ASP A 37 4.68 -25.70 -13.20
C ASP A 37 5.60 -25.45 -11.98
N ASN A 38 5.00 -25.01 -10.88
CA ASN A 38 5.72 -24.78 -9.62
C ASN A 38 6.26 -26.07 -8.98
N SER A 39 5.69 -27.25 -9.30
CA SER A 39 6.13 -28.53 -8.71
C SER A 39 7.48 -29.00 -9.26
N LYS A 40 7.87 -28.53 -10.46
CA LYS A 40 9.19 -28.80 -11.06
C LYS A 40 10.30 -27.99 -10.42
N ALA A 41 9.97 -26.94 -9.66
CA ALA A 41 10.96 -26.14 -8.92
C ALA A 41 11.42 -26.90 -7.67
N LYS A 42 12.68 -27.35 -7.68
CA LYS A 42 13.28 -28.12 -6.61
C LYS A 42 13.81 -27.21 -5.50
N VAL A 43 12.91 -26.72 -4.65
CA VAL A 43 13.20 -25.76 -3.56
C VAL A 43 14.46 -26.10 -2.77
N LYS A 44 14.59 -27.36 -2.32
CA LYS A 44 15.75 -27.81 -1.52
C LYS A 44 17.07 -27.78 -2.28
N GLU A 45 17.06 -27.98 -3.60
CA GLU A 45 18.27 -27.87 -4.43
C GLU A 45 18.61 -26.40 -4.65
N ILE A 46 17.59 -25.55 -4.86
CA ILE A 46 17.76 -24.11 -5.07
C ILE A 46 18.36 -23.44 -3.84
N GLU A 47 17.92 -23.80 -2.63
CA GLU A 47 18.42 -23.24 -1.37
C GLU A 47 19.84 -23.66 -1.01
N ARG A 48 20.39 -24.68 -1.70
CA ARG A 48 21.80 -25.11 -1.54
C ARG A 48 22.76 -24.33 -2.42
N ILE A 49 22.25 -23.53 -3.37
CA ILE A 49 23.08 -22.70 -4.23
C ILE A 49 23.71 -21.58 -3.37
N PRO A 50 25.04 -21.38 -3.40
CA PRO A 50 25.73 -20.43 -2.50
C PRO A 50 25.19 -19.00 -2.57
N SER A 51 24.79 -18.57 -3.77
CA SER A 51 24.22 -17.23 -3.98
C SER A 51 22.78 -17.07 -3.48
N VAL A 52 22.07 -18.16 -3.17
CA VAL A 52 20.66 -18.14 -2.76
C VAL A 52 20.54 -18.04 -1.25
N LYS A 53 19.81 -17.02 -0.78
CA LYS A 53 19.52 -16.76 0.63
C LYS A 53 18.16 -17.30 1.08
N GLY A 54 17.37 -17.82 0.15
CA GLY A 54 16.06 -18.41 0.41
C GLY A 54 15.12 -18.33 -0.78
N THR A 55 14.01 -19.06 -0.69
CA THR A 55 12.97 -19.08 -1.73
C THR A 55 11.59 -18.83 -1.12
N PHE A 56 10.66 -18.31 -1.92
CA PHE A 56 9.25 -18.22 -1.54
C PHE A 56 8.35 -18.15 -2.77
N THR A 57 7.13 -18.65 -2.63
CA THR A 57 6.10 -18.53 -3.67
C THR A 57 5.02 -17.59 -3.17
N ASN A 58 4.79 -16.50 -3.88
CA ASN A 58 3.71 -15.56 -3.54
C ASN A 58 3.10 -14.97 -4.80
N ALA A 59 1.78 -14.78 -4.78
CA ALA A 59 1.03 -14.11 -5.83
C ALA A 59 1.29 -14.69 -7.24
N GLY A 60 1.44 -16.01 -7.34
CA GLY A 60 1.70 -16.71 -8.61
C GLY A 60 3.13 -16.58 -9.14
N GLN A 61 4.06 -16.03 -8.35
CA GLN A 61 5.48 -15.94 -8.68
C GLN A 61 6.32 -16.79 -7.73
N PHE A 62 7.21 -17.60 -8.28
CA PHE A 62 8.29 -18.25 -7.55
C PHE A 62 9.46 -17.28 -7.43
N GLN A 63 9.91 -16.98 -6.22
CA GLN A 63 10.89 -15.94 -5.96
C GLN A 63 12.11 -16.52 -5.27
N VAL A 64 13.28 -16.11 -5.75
CA VAL A 64 14.58 -16.56 -5.24
C VAL A 64 15.34 -15.33 -4.75
N ILE A 65 15.73 -15.35 -3.47
CA ILE A 65 16.42 -14.24 -2.82
C ILE A 65 17.91 -14.41 -3.05
N ILE A 66 18.55 -13.48 -3.76
CA ILE A 66 20.02 -13.47 -3.95
C ILE A 66 20.64 -12.34 -3.10
N GLY A 67 19.91 -11.23 -2.91
CA GLY A 67 20.40 -10.02 -2.24
C GLY A 67 20.83 -8.95 -3.23
N ASN A 68 21.71 -8.04 -2.81
CA ASN A 68 22.06 -6.84 -3.60
C ASN A 68 22.73 -7.16 -4.96
N ASP A 69 23.27 -8.36 -5.13
CA ASP A 69 23.88 -8.83 -6.38
C ASP A 69 22.85 -9.29 -7.44
N VAL A 70 21.54 -9.24 -7.15
CA VAL A 70 20.49 -9.68 -8.09
C VAL A 70 20.62 -9.12 -9.51
N PRO A 71 20.92 -7.82 -9.73
CA PRO A 71 21.06 -7.30 -11.09
C PRO A 71 22.18 -7.99 -11.88
N VAL A 72 23.30 -8.30 -11.21
CA VAL A 72 24.43 -9.01 -11.82
C VAL A 72 24.05 -10.47 -12.08
N PHE A 73 23.44 -11.13 -11.10
CA PHE A 73 22.96 -12.50 -11.24
C PHE A 73 21.94 -12.64 -12.37
N TYR A 74 21.04 -11.67 -12.54
CA TYR A 74 20.03 -11.66 -13.60
C TYR A 74 20.66 -11.61 -15.00
N ASN A 75 21.71 -10.81 -15.18
CA ASN A 75 22.42 -10.74 -16.46
C ASN A 75 23.09 -12.08 -16.79
N ASP A 76 23.74 -12.71 -15.81
CA ASP A 76 24.33 -14.04 -15.99
C ASP A 76 23.25 -15.10 -16.26
N PHE A 77 22.10 -15.02 -15.57
CA PHE A 77 20.98 -15.93 -15.77
C PHE A 77 20.34 -15.81 -17.15
N THR A 78 20.10 -14.59 -17.63
CA THR A 78 19.53 -14.36 -18.98
C THR A 78 20.51 -14.81 -20.07
N ALA A 79 21.81 -14.58 -19.90
CA ALA A 79 22.85 -15.08 -20.81
C ALA A 79 22.91 -16.61 -20.86
N VAL A 80 22.80 -17.29 -19.71
CA VAL A 80 22.84 -18.75 -19.61
C VAL A 80 21.56 -19.41 -20.11
N SER A 81 20.39 -18.85 -19.77
CA SER A 81 19.09 -19.42 -20.11
C SER A 81 18.63 -19.10 -21.54
N GLY A 82 19.20 -18.05 -22.15
CA GLY A 82 18.75 -17.53 -23.44
C GLY A 82 17.28 -17.09 -23.41
N ILE A 83 16.76 -16.74 -22.23
CA ILE A 83 15.43 -16.16 -22.05
C ILE A 83 15.60 -14.65 -22.02
N GLU A 84 14.92 -13.96 -22.94
CA GLU A 84 14.80 -12.51 -22.84
C GLU A 84 13.93 -12.15 -21.64
N GLY A 85 14.47 -11.26 -20.81
CA GLY A 85 13.75 -10.67 -19.71
C GLY A 85 12.46 -10.00 -20.15
N VAL A 86 11.40 -10.14 -19.36
CA VAL A 86 10.16 -9.38 -19.59
C VAL A 86 10.05 -8.20 -18.63
N SER A 87 9.24 -7.21 -18.98
CA SER A 87 8.93 -6.12 -18.07
C SER A 87 8.23 -6.63 -16.81
N LYS A 88 8.28 -5.85 -15.73
CA LYS A 88 7.60 -6.18 -14.47
C LYS A 88 6.09 -6.33 -14.68
N GLU A 89 5.52 -5.53 -15.58
CA GLU A 89 4.10 -5.54 -15.94
C GLU A 89 3.72 -6.84 -16.66
N ALA A 90 4.56 -7.28 -17.62
CA ALA A 90 4.36 -8.53 -18.33
C ALA A 90 4.50 -9.75 -17.40
N ALA A 91 5.53 -9.77 -16.55
CA ALA A 91 5.68 -10.82 -15.52
C ALA A 91 4.50 -10.83 -14.54
N LYS A 92 3.96 -9.67 -14.16
CA LYS A 92 2.77 -9.58 -13.30
C LYS A 92 1.52 -10.09 -13.98
N SER A 93 1.35 -9.82 -15.29
CA SER A 93 0.25 -10.36 -16.08
C SER A 93 0.32 -11.90 -16.16
N ALA A 94 1.50 -12.44 -16.47
CA ALA A 94 1.75 -13.87 -16.52
C ALA A 94 1.52 -14.54 -15.15
N ALA A 95 1.91 -13.91 -14.05
CA ALA A 95 1.70 -14.44 -12.70
C ALA A 95 0.23 -14.58 -12.31
N LYS A 96 -0.68 -13.75 -12.86
CA LYS A 96 -2.11 -13.86 -12.58
C LYS A 96 -2.67 -15.22 -12.98
N SER A 97 -2.16 -15.85 -14.05
CA SER A 97 -2.63 -17.19 -14.45
C SER A 97 -2.41 -18.22 -13.34
N ASN A 98 -1.36 -18.06 -12.55
CA ASN A 98 -0.96 -18.99 -11.49
C ASN A 98 -1.54 -18.66 -10.11
N GLN A 99 -2.37 -17.62 -10.01
CA GLN A 99 -3.05 -17.25 -8.76
C GLN A 99 -4.41 -17.95 -8.65
N ASN A 100 -4.73 -18.41 -7.44
CA ASN A 100 -6.07 -18.89 -7.12
C ASN A 100 -7.10 -17.74 -7.20
N PRO A 101 -8.40 -18.03 -7.44
CA PRO A 101 -9.43 -17.01 -7.58
C PRO A 101 -9.48 -15.99 -6.43
N LEU A 102 -9.37 -16.46 -5.18
CA LEU A 102 -9.32 -15.61 -4.00
C LEU A 102 -8.09 -14.68 -4.01
N GLN A 103 -6.91 -15.20 -4.37
CA GLN A 103 -5.68 -14.40 -4.47
C GLN A 103 -5.77 -13.35 -5.57
N ARG A 104 -6.44 -13.65 -6.69
CA ARG A 104 -6.69 -12.67 -7.77
C ARG A 104 -7.58 -11.53 -7.29
N VAL A 105 -8.64 -11.84 -6.55
CA VAL A 105 -9.52 -10.81 -5.95
C VAL A 105 -8.75 -9.94 -4.97
N MET A 106 -8.00 -10.55 -4.05
CA MET A 106 -7.20 -9.81 -3.07
C MET A 106 -6.12 -8.94 -3.74
N THR A 107 -5.48 -9.46 -4.79
CA THR A 107 -4.50 -8.69 -5.58
C THR A 107 -5.15 -7.52 -6.29
N MET A 108 -6.35 -7.71 -6.86
CA MET A 108 -7.11 -6.63 -7.48
C MET A 108 -7.44 -5.52 -6.47
N LEU A 109 -7.96 -5.89 -5.29
CA LEU A 109 -8.25 -4.94 -4.21
C LEU A 109 -6.98 -4.19 -3.79
N ALA A 110 -5.89 -4.90 -3.53
CA ALA A 110 -4.62 -4.29 -3.15
C ALA A 110 -4.12 -3.27 -4.19
N GLU A 111 -4.23 -3.60 -5.49
CA GLU A 111 -3.82 -2.71 -6.57
C GLU A 111 -4.70 -1.46 -6.71
N ILE A 112 -5.98 -1.53 -6.33
CA ILE A 112 -6.89 -0.38 -6.26
C ILE A 112 -6.49 0.54 -5.11
N PHE A 113 -6.14 0.01 -3.95
CA PHE A 113 -5.81 0.84 -2.78
C PHE A 113 -4.38 1.37 -2.78
N THR A 114 -3.41 0.63 -3.33
CA THR A 114 -1.97 1.01 -3.31
C THR A 114 -1.68 2.48 -3.68
N PRO A 115 -2.30 3.07 -4.72
CA PRO A 115 -2.06 4.47 -5.09
C PRO A 115 -2.61 5.49 -4.10
N ILE A 116 -3.60 5.09 -3.30
CA ILE A 116 -4.34 5.96 -2.37
C ILE A 116 -3.71 5.90 -0.97
N ILE A 117 -2.96 4.83 -0.66
CA ILE A 117 -2.30 4.63 0.64
C ILE A 117 -1.51 5.87 1.11
N PRO A 118 -0.65 6.51 0.30
CA PRO A 118 0.11 7.66 0.78
C PRO A 118 -0.77 8.82 1.24
N ALA A 119 -1.86 9.10 0.52
CA ALA A 119 -2.80 10.15 0.88
C ALA A 119 -3.52 9.82 2.19
N ILE A 120 -4.02 8.59 2.34
CA ILE A 120 -4.71 8.15 3.58
C ILE A 120 -3.77 8.21 4.78
N ILE A 121 -2.50 7.81 4.63
CA ILE A 121 -1.50 7.88 5.70
C ILE A 121 -1.30 9.34 6.13
N VAL A 122 -1.08 10.25 5.17
CA VAL A 122 -0.88 11.68 5.47
C VAL A 122 -2.12 12.29 6.12
N GLY A 123 -3.32 12.03 5.58
CA GLY A 123 -4.57 12.50 6.16
C GLY A 123 -4.77 12.00 7.58
N GLY A 124 -4.52 10.71 7.82
CA GLY A 124 -4.65 10.10 9.14
C GLY A 124 -3.65 10.68 10.15
N LEU A 125 -2.41 10.93 9.75
CA LEU A 125 -1.41 11.59 10.59
C LEU A 125 -1.78 13.04 10.90
N ILE A 126 -2.32 13.79 9.93
CA ILE A 126 -2.81 15.15 10.14
C ILE A 126 -3.95 15.14 11.16
N LEU A 127 -4.98 14.30 10.97
CA LEU A 127 -6.10 14.21 11.91
C LEU A 127 -5.66 13.74 13.29
N GLY A 128 -4.74 12.77 13.37
CA GLY A 128 -4.17 12.32 14.63
C GLY A 128 -3.42 13.42 15.37
N PHE A 129 -2.60 14.21 14.65
CA PHE A 129 -1.90 15.35 15.23
C PHE A 129 -2.88 16.43 15.70
N ARG A 130 -3.92 16.74 14.92
CA ARG A 130 -4.99 17.67 15.33
C ARG A 130 -5.68 17.22 16.61
N ASN A 131 -6.04 15.94 16.70
CA ASN A 131 -6.66 15.37 17.90
C ASN A 131 -5.78 15.52 19.15
N ILE A 132 -4.45 15.50 19.01
CA ILE A 132 -3.54 15.80 20.12
C ILE A 132 -3.62 17.28 20.53
N LEU A 133 -3.68 18.19 19.56
CA LEU A 133 -3.74 19.63 19.83
C LEU A 133 -5.08 20.06 20.45
N GLU A 134 -6.20 19.53 19.94
CA GLU A 134 -7.55 19.98 20.29
C GLU A 134 -8.29 19.07 21.27
N GLY A 135 -7.94 17.78 21.33
CA GLY A 135 -8.65 16.78 22.15
C GLY A 135 -7.91 16.35 23.42
N VAL A 136 -6.59 16.52 23.49
CA VAL A 136 -5.80 16.09 24.67
C VAL A 136 -5.69 17.23 25.67
N HIS A 137 -6.20 16.97 26.87
CA HIS A 137 -6.23 17.90 27.99
C HIS A 137 -4.96 17.69 28.83
N PHE A 138 -4.09 18.70 28.91
CA PHE A 138 -2.81 18.57 29.59
C PHE A 138 -2.81 19.30 30.92
N GLN A 139 -2.50 18.56 32.00
CA GLN A 139 -2.49 19.10 33.37
C GLN A 139 -1.55 20.31 33.54
N PHE A 140 -0.41 20.30 32.83
CA PHE A 140 0.58 21.36 32.89
C PHE A 140 0.15 22.67 32.20
N LEU A 141 -0.93 22.65 31.40
CA LEU A 141 -1.47 23.82 30.72
C LEU A 141 -2.49 24.61 31.57
N GLY A 142 -2.72 24.18 32.81
CA GLY A 142 -3.68 24.78 33.72
C GLY A 142 -5.12 24.32 33.48
N GLN A 143 -6.01 24.59 34.43
CA GLN A 143 -7.41 24.21 34.33
C GLN A 143 -8.17 25.12 33.35
N GLN A 144 -9.07 24.53 32.59
CA GLN A 144 -9.94 25.26 31.67
C GLN A 144 -10.87 26.18 32.46
N MET A 145 -10.95 27.43 32.03
CA MET A 145 -11.84 28.45 32.58
C MET A 145 -12.84 28.87 31.52
N GLU A 146 -14.13 28.78 31.85
CA GLU A 146 -15.22 29.22 31.00
C GLU A 146 -16.05 30.24 31.79
N ASN A 147 -16.24 31.45 31.25
CA ASN A 147 -16.94 32.57 31.89
C ASN A 147 -16.45 32.89 33.33
N GLY A 148 -15.13 32.79 33.56
CA GLY A 148 -14.52 33.09 34.86
C GLY A 148 -14.72 32.01 35.94
N LYS A 149 -15.25 30.84 35.58
CA LYS A 149 -15.36 29.67 36.47
C LYS A 149 -14.52 28.51 35.94
N LEU A 150 -13.95 27.75 36.88
CA LEU A 150 -13.21 26.52 36.57
C LEU A 150 -14.19 25.48 36.04
N VAL A 151 -13.84 24.85 34.90
CA VAL A 151 -14.65 23.82 34.26
C VAL A 151 -14.35 22.46 34.92
N PHE A 152 -15.41 21.75 35.27
CA PHE A 152 -15.38 20.40 35.81
C PHE A 152 -16.21 19.47 34.92
N ASP A 153 -15.78 18.22 34.77
CA ASP A 153 -16.53 17.22 34.01
C ASP A 153 -17.82 16.79 34.77
N ALA A 154 -18.65 15.95 34.14
CA ALA A 154 -19.87 15.41 34.74
C ALA A 154 -19.62 14.58 36.02
N ALA A 155 -18.39 14.10 36.24
CA ALA A 155 -17.92 13.37 37.43
C ALA A 155 -17.20 14.29 38.44
N LYS A 156 -17.21 15.62 38.26
CA LYS A 156 -16.54 16.64 39.08
C LYS A 156 -15.01 16.63 39.04
N ASN A 157 -14.39 16.06 38.00
CA ASN A 157 -12.93 16.15 37.81
C ASN A 157 -12.56 17.47 37.11
N PRO A 158 -11.41 18.09 37.43
CA PRO A 158 -10.94 19.30 36.74
C PRO A 158 -10.63 19.01 35.27
N VAL A 159 -11.19 19.82 34.37
CA VAL A 159 -10.91 19.76 32.93
C VAL A 159 -9.70 20.64 32.62
N TRP A 160 -8.66 20.07 32.02
CA TRP A 160 -7.40 20.79 31.76
C TRP A 160 -7.38 21.44 30.37
N ASN A 161 -6.64 22.53 30.21
CA ASN A 161 -6.54 23.17 28.90
C ASN A 161 -5.88 22.27 27.85
N THR A 162 -6.30 22.46 26.60
CA THR A 162 -5.67 21.88 25.42
C THR A 162 -4.68 22.88 24.83
N ILE A 163 -3.80 22.42 23.93
CA ILE A 163 -2.77 23.28 23.33
C ILE A 163 -3.40 24.42 22.52
N VAL A 164 -4.54 24.17 21.87
CA VAL A 164 -5.28 25.19 21.11
C VAL A 164 -5.93 26.24 22.01
N ASN A 165 -6.28 25.90 23.26
CA ASN A 165 -6.91 26.84 24.20
C ASN A 165 -5.91 27.86 24.76
N VAL A 166 -4.65 27.45 24.94
CA VAL A 166 -3.60 28.31 25.52
C VAL A 166 -2.83 29.11 24.48
N SER A 167 -2.80 28.67 23.23
CA SER A 167 -1.95 29.26 22.19
C SER A 167 -2.75 29.58 20.92
N PRO A 168 -2.93 30.88 20.59
CA PRO A 168 -3.58 31.30 19.35
C PRO A 168 -2.87 30.78 18.09
N PHE A 169 -1.55 30.64 18.13
CA PHE A 169 -0.76 30.07 17.03
C PHE A 169 -1.17 28.62 16.76
N TRP A 170 -1.18 27.77 17.79
CA TRP A 170 -1.54 26.36 17.63
C TRP A 170 -3.01 26.15 17.30
N SER A 171 -3.89 27.04 17.78
CA SER A 171 -5.29 27.10 17.32
C SER A 171 -5.37 27.36 15.81
N GLY A 172 -4.66 28.38 15.32
CA GLY A 172 -4.59 28.68 13.88
C GLY A 172 -4.01 27.53 13.04
N VAL A 173 -2.93 26.89 13.50
CA VAL A 173 -2.36 25.70 12.86
C VAL A 173 -3.37 24.56 12.82
N ASN A 174 -4.05 24.28 13.93
CA ASN A 174 -5.03 23.22 14.01
C ASN A 174 -6.23 23.45 13.08
N SER A 175 -6.72 24.69 12.97
CA SER A 175 -7.77 25.06 12.00
C SER A 175 -7.29 24.95 10.56
N PHE A 176 -6.06 25.38 10.25
CA PHE A 176 -5.48 25.24 8.90
C PHE A 176 -5.34 23.77 8.49
N LEU A 177 -4.87 22.92 9.41
CA LEU A 177 -4.68 21.49 9.17
C LEU A 177 -5.98 20.72 8.93
N TRP A 178 -7.13 21.29 9.33
CA TRP A 178 -8.43 20.67 9.05
C TRP A 178 -8.70 20.55 7.56
N LEU A 179 -8.38 21.59 6.77
CA LEU A 179 -8.65 21.64 5.34
C LEU A 179 -8.04 20.45 4.56
N PRO A 180 -6.72 20.18 4.62
CA PRO A 180 -6.14 19.04 3.94
C PRO A 180 -6.55 17.70 4.55
N GLY A 181 -6.79 17.64 5.87
CA GLY A 181 -7.24 16.43 6.55
C GLY A 181 -8.63 16.00 6.10
N GLU A 182 -9.60 16.91 6.13
CA GLU A 182 -10.97 16.69 5.66
C GLU A 182 -10.98 16.36 4.17
N ALA A 183 -10.26 17.11 3.34
CA ALA A 183 -10.26 16.90 1.89
C ALA A 183 -9.85 15.47 1.50
N ILE A 184 -8.85 14.89 2.16
CA ILE A 184 -8.37 13.52 1.86
C ILE A 184 -9.46 12.48 2.11
N PHE A 185 -10.20 12.59 3.20
CA PHE A 185 -11.22 11.60 3.58
C PHE A 185 -12.57 11.88 2.94
N HIS A 186 -12.97 13.14 2.82
CA HIS A 186 -14.21 13.53 2.17
C HIS A 186 -14.20 13.14 0.69
N PHE A 187 -13.10 13.38 -0.02
CA PHE A 187 -12.94 13.01 -1.43
C PHE A 187 -12.32 11.62 -1.64
N LEU A 188 -12.25 10.78 -0.59
CA LEU A 188 -11.77 9.41 -0.71
C LEU A 188 -12.51 8.60 -1.79
N PRO A 189 -13.85 8.72 -1.96
CA PRO A 189 -14.55 8.04 -3.05
C PRO A 189 -14.05 8.44 -4.46
N VAL A 190 -13.60 9.68 -4.64
CA VAL A 190 -12.99 10.15 -5.91
C VAL A 190 -11.68 9.43 -6.18
N GLY A 191 -10.82 9.29 -5.16
CA GLY A 191 -9.57 8.54 -5.29
C GLY A 191 -9.81 7.06 -5.60
N ILE A 192 -10.82 6.44 -4.97
CA ILE A 192 -11.17 5.04 -5.19
C ILE A 192 -11.68 4.81 -6.61
N THR A 193 -12.67 5.59 -7.07
CA THR A 193 -13.24 5.48 -8.42
C THR A 193 -12.21 5.76 -9.51
N TRP A 194 -11.34 6.74 -9.31
CA TRP A 194 -10.17 6.96 -10.18
C TRP A 194 -9.25 5.73 -10.23
N SER A 195 -8.91 5.15 -9.08
CA SER A 195 -8.00 4.00 -9.03
C SER A 195 -8.62 2.74 -9.65
N VAL A 196 -9.92 2.50 -9.44
CA VAL A 196 -10.68 1.41 -10.07
C VAL A 196 -10.68 1.57 -11.59
N THR A 197 -11.01 2.75 -12.12
CA THR A 197 -11.03 2.98 -13.57
C THR A 197 -9.65 2.81 -14.20
N ARG A 198 -8.61 3.34 -13.55
CA ARG A 198 -7.21 3.09 -13.93
C ARG A 198 -6.87 1.60 -13.93
N LYS A 199 -7.35 0.84 -12.95
CA LYS A 199 -7.10 -0.60 -12.82
C LYS A 199 -7.83 -1.43 -13.88
N MET A 200 -9.04 -1.02 -14.26
CA MET A 200 -9.87 -1.66 -15.28
C MET A 200 -9.50 -1.25 -16.71
N GLY A 201 -8.61 -0.27 -16.88
CA GLY A 201 -8.22 0.25 -18.18
C GLY A 201 -9.28 1.13 -18.84
N THR A 202 -10.22 1.66 -18.06
CA THR A 202 -11.25 2.58 -18.55
C THR A 202 -10.75 4.04 -18.44
N THR A 203 -11.55 4.98 -18.95
CA THR A 203 -11.19 6.40 -18.89
C THR A 203 -11.18 6.86 -17.42
N GLN A 204 -10.06 7.40 -16.97
CA GLN A 204 -9.89 7.87 -15.60
C GLN A 204 -10.78 9.07 -15.27
N ILE A 205 -11.08 9.91 -16.28
CA ILE A 205 -11.95 11.08 -16.11
C ILE A 205 -13.38 10.68 -15.73
N LEU A 206 -13.91 9.61 -16.33
CA LEU A 206 -15.23 9.08 -15.93
C LEU A 206 -15.24 8.56 -14.50
N GLY A 207 -14.12 7.98 -14.03
CA GLY A 207 -13.96 7.57 -12.64
C GLY A 207 -14.03 8.77 -11.70
N ILE A 208 -13.30 9.84 -12.00
CA ILE A 208 -13.33 11.07 -11.20
C ILE A 208 -14.73 11.67 -11.14
N VAL A 209 -15.41 11.79 -12.30
CA VAL A 209 -16.79 12.32 -12.36
C VAL A 209 -17.74 11.48 -11.52
N LEU A 210 -17.67 10.14 -11.63
CA LEU A 210 -18.47 9.24 -10.80
C LEU A 210 -18.18 9.45 -9.30
N GLY A 211 -16.91 9.58 -8.93
CA GLY A 211 -16.50 9.84 -7.57
C GLY A 211 -17.05 11.16 -7.02
N ILE A 212 -17.03 12.23 -7.82
CA ILE A 212 -17.60 13.53 -7.44
C ILE A 212 -19.11 13.41 -7.23
N CYS A 213 -19.81 12.65 -8.07
CA CYS A 213 -21.23 12.37 -7.87
C CYS A 213 -21.49 11.66 -6.54
N LEU A 214 -20.62 10.73 -6.11
CA LEU A 214 -20.76 10.01 -4.84
C LEU A 214 -20.56 10.89 -3.60
N VAL A 215 -19.87 12.02 -3.73
CA VAL A 215 -19.65 13.00 -2.65
C VAL A 215 -20.47 14.26 -2.85
N SER A 216 -21.44 14.23 -3.77
CA SER A 216 -22.29 15.38 -4.06
C SER A 216 -23.05 15.78 -2.79
N PRO A 217 -23.13 17.09 -2.46
CA PRO A 217 -23.89 17.57 -1.31
C PRO A 217 -25.41 17.33 -1.45
N GLN A 218 -25.88 16.91 -2.63
CA GLN A 218 -27.26 16.45 -2.84
C GLN A 218 -27.51 15.05 -2.25
N LEU A 219 -26.45 14.27 -2.03
CA LEU A 219 -26.53 12.98 -1.36
C LEU A 219 -26.36 13.16 0.14
N LEU A 220 -26.98 12.28 0.92
CA LEU A 220 -26.87 12.31 2.38
C LEU A 220 -25.40 12.16 2.78
N ASN A 221 -24.88 13.17 3.47
CA ASN A 221 -23.50 13.16 3.92
C ASN A 221 -23.29 12.04 4.96
N ALA A 222 -22.23 11.23 4.80
CA ALA A 222 -21.92 10.12 5.69
C ALA A 222 -21.78 10.54 7.18
N TYR A 223 -21.33 11.76 7.45
CA TYR A 223 -21.22 12.32 8.80
C TYR A 223 -22.58 12.80 9.36
N ALA A 224 -23.57 13.04 8.49
CA ALA A 224 -24.92 13.44 8.87
C ALA A 224 -25.88 12.26 9.10
N VAL A 225 -25.49 11.03 8.72
CA VAL A 225 -26.31 9.81 8.87
C VAL A 225 -26.72 9.58 10.32
N ALA A 226 -25.81 9.79 11.29
CA ALA A 226 -26.07 9.53 12.70
C ALA A 226 -27.08 10.52 13.34
N GLY A 227 -27.30 11.68 12.72
CA GLY A 227 -28.20 12.73 13.22
C GLY A 227 -29.48 12.93 12.41
N THR A 228 -29.66 12.19 11.32
CA THR A 228 -30.85 12.32 10.45
C THR A 228 -31.93 11.34 10.93
N PRO A 229 -33.13 11.82 11.34
CA PRO A 229 -34.24 10.91 11.61
C PRO A 229 -34.56 10.11 10.35
N ALA A 230 -34.79 8.81 10.48
CA ALA A 230 -35.26 8.00 9.36
C ALA A 230 -36.55 8.61 8.81
N ALA A 231 -36.55 8.93 7.52
CA ALA A 231 -37.73 9.40 6.79
C ALA A 231 -38.75 8.27 6.62
#